data_AF-A0A2E5HPL0-F1
#
_entry.id   AF-A0A2E5HPL0-F1
#
_cell.length_a   1.000
_cell.length_b   1.000
_cell.length_c   1.000
_cell.angle_alpha   90.00
_cell.angle_beta   90.00
_cell.angle_gamma   90.00
#
_symmetry.space_group_name_H-M   'P 1'
#
loop_
_entity.id
_entity.type
_entity.pdbx_description
1 polymer ?
#
loop_
_entity_poly.entity_id
_entity_poly.type
_entity_poly.pdbx_seq_one_letter_code
_entity_poly.pdbx_strand_id
1 'polypeptide(L)'
;MLEEGWIEEVQGLLDAGVDPDARPMQIMGYRHVVGWLLGREPIDRAELVRRIKRDHRRYAKRQLTWFRAQPALEWFERADDALQTLTPRLTTPDPRRDDA
;
A
#
# COMPACT_ATOMS: atom_id res chain seq x y z
N MET A 1 -1.03 11.42 -2.33
CA MET A 1 -2.19 10.54 -2.05
C MET A 1 -3.31 11.19 -1.26
N LEU A 2 -3.18 11.48 0.04
CA LEU A 2 -4.30 12.06 0.83
C LEU A 2 -4.76 13.44 0.35
N GLU A 3 -3.83 14.26 -0.15
CA GLU A 3 -4.11 15.58 -0.73
C GLU A 3 -4.42 15.51 -2.24
N GLU A 4 -4.32 14.33 -2.85
CA GLU A 4 -4.50 14.08 -4.29
C GLU A 4 -5.88 13.47 -4.60
N GLY A 5 -6.85 13.56 -3.70
CA GLY A 5 -8.22 13.09 -3.97
C GLY A 5 -8.57 11.70 -3.43
N TRP A 6 -7.75 11.11 -2.54
CA TRP A 6 -8.02 9.75 -2.07
C TRP A 6 -9.28 9.64 -1.18
N ILE A 7 -9.63 10.67 -0.40
CA ILE A 7 -10.87 10.64 0.38
C ILE A 7 -12.08 10.63 -0.56
N GLU A 8 -11.99 11.42 -1.62
CA GLU A 8 -12.98 11.57 -2.68
C GLU A 8 -13.13 10.27 -3.47
N GLU A 9 -12.03 9.55 -3.74
CA GLU A 9 -12.08 8.21 -4.35
C GLU A 9 -12.86 7.23 -3.47
N VAL A 10 -12.58 7.19 -2.17
CA VAL A 10 -13.28 6.29 -1.23
C VAL A 10 -14.76 6.66 -1.15
N GLN A 11 -15.09 7.95 -1.07
CA GLN A 11 -16.47 8.42 -1.09
C GLN A 11 -17.18 7.98 -2.38
N GLY A 12 -16.53 8.16 -3.54
CA GLY A 12 -17.09 7.74 -4.84
C GLY A 12 -17.36 6.23 -4.92
N LEU A 13 -16.52 5.40 -4.31
CA LEU A 13 -16.75 3.95 -4.23
C LEU A 13 -17.96 3.61 -3.34
N LEU A 14 -18.12 4.30 -2.20
CA LEU A 14 -19.29 4.12 -1.33
C LEU A 14 -20.58 4.58 -2.03
N ASP A 15 -20.53 5.71 -2.73
CA ASP A 15 -21.66 6.25 -3.49
C ASP A 15 -22.05 5.33 -4.66
N ALA A 16 -21.08 4.63 -5.25
CA ALA A 16 -21.31 3.59 -6.26
C ALA A 16 -21.89 2.28 -5.68
N GLY A 17 -22.12 2.20 -4.37
CA GLY A 17 -22.73 1.06 -3.70
C GLY A 17 -21.75 -0.05 -3.32
N VAL A 18 -20.44 0.23 -3.29
CA VAL A 18 -19.47 -0.73 -2.75
C VAL A 18 -19.71 -0.89 -1.25
N ASP A 19 -19.89 -2.13 -0.81
CA ASP A 19 -20.11 -2.44 0.60
C ASP A 19 -18.92 -1.95 1.46
N PRO A 20 -19.14 -1.09 2.47
CA PRO A 20 -18.08 -0.59 3.35
C PRO A 20 -17.38 -1.70 4.14
N ASP A 21 -18.03 -2.85 4.31
CA ASP A 21 -17.48 -4.00 5.02
C ASP A 21 -16.86 -5.03 4.06
N ALA A 22 -16.81 -4.73 2.75
CA ALA A 22 -16.11 -5.54 1.75
C ALA A 22 -14.61 -5.63 2.05
N ARG A 23 -13.99 -6.77 1.72
CA ARG A 23 -12.55 -7.03 1.97
C ARG A 23 -11.62 -5.90 1.47
N PRO A 24 -11.79 -5.32 0.27
CA PRO A 24 -10.95 -4.21 -0.18
C PRO A 24 -11.04 -2.97 0.71
N MET A 25 -12.23 -2.68 1.24
CA MET A 25 -12.49 -1.54 2.13
C MET A 25 -11.87 -1.73 3.53
N GLN A 26 -11.51 -2.95 3.89
CA GLN A 26 -10.86 -3.27 5.16
C GLN A 26 -9.33 -3.10 5.12
N ILE A 27 -8.75 -2.73 3.98
CA ILE A 27 -7.31 -2.47 3.85
C ILE A 27 -6.91 -1.22 4.65
N MET A 28 -5.67 -1.21 5.16
CA MET A 28 -5.12 -0.26 6.15
C MET A 28 -5.32 1.23 5.86
N GLY A 29 -5.57 1.62 4.61
CA GLY A 29 -5.92 2.99 4.27
C GLY A 29 -7.42 3.23 4.21
N TYR A 30 -8.11 2.43 3.40
CA TYR A 30 -9.55 2.55 3.13
C TYR A 30 -10.37 2.43 4.41
N ARG A 31 -10.00 1.51 5.31
CA ARG A 31 -10.73 1.28 6.56
C ARG A 31 -10.85 2.54 7.41
N HIS A 32 -9.77 3.31 7.52
CA HIS A 32 -9.75 4.56 8.29
C HIS A 32 -10.65 5.62 7.65
N VAL A 33 -10.59 5.74 6.31
CA VAL A 33 -11.40 6.72 5.57
C VAL A 33 -12.88 6.34 5.61
N VAL A 34 -13.22 5.07 5.36
CA VAL A 34 -14.60 4.54 5.46
C VAL A 34 -15.16 4.74 6.86
N GLY A 35 -14.39 4.42 7.92
CA GLY A 35 -14.81 4.62 9.30
C GLY A 35 -15.09 6.09 9.64
N TRP A 36 -14.29 7.01 9.09
CA TRP A 36 -14.48 8.45 9.24
C TRP A 36 -15.71 8.96 8.46
N LEU A 37 -15.86 8.58 7.19
CA LEU A 37 -16.99 8.99 6.34
C LEU A 37 -18.34 8.49 6.86
N LEU A 38 -18.38 7.28 7.43
CA LEU A 38 -19.59 6.70 8.00
C LEU A 38 -19.86 7.14 9.45
N GLY A 39 -19.03 8.02 10.02
CA GLY A 39 -19.18 8.47 11.41
C GLY A 39 -18.93 7.39 12.47
N ARG A 40 -18.39 6.23 12.08
CA ARG A 40 -18.02 5.13 12.99
C ARG A 40 -16.81 5.50 13.87
N GLU A 41 -15.96 6.39 13.38
CA GLU A 41 -14.84 6.98 14.12
C GLU A 41 -15.00 8.51 14.23
N PRO A 42 -15.52 9.04 15.35
CA PRO A 42 -15.72 10.47 15.53
C PRO A 42 -14.37 11.15 15.83
N ILE A 43 -13.62 11.45 14.77
CA ILE A 43 -12.32 12.15 14.81
C ILE A 43 -12.30 13.25 13.76
N ASP A 44 -11.47 14.27 13.98
CA ASP A 44 -11.23 15.30 12.97
C ASP A 44 -10.34 14.77 11.82
N ARG A 45 -10.32 15.52 10.71
CA ARG A 45 -9.52 15.17 9.53
C ARG A 45 -8.02 15.10 9.84
N ALA A 46 -7.52 15.95 10.74
CA ALA A 46 -6.09 15.95 11.08
C ALA A 46 -5.69 14.66 11.82
N GLU A 47 -6.55 14.18 12.72
CA GLU A 47 -6.38 12.93 13.45
C GLU A 47 -6.50 11.72 12.54
N LEU A 48 -7.45 11.72 11.59
CA LEU A 48 -7.54 10.71 10.54
C LEU A 48 -6.20 10.57 9.79
N VAL A 49 -5.67 11.69 9.29
CA VAL A 49 -4.38 11.72 8.58
C VAL A 49 -3.24 11.23 9.46
N ARG A 50 -3.20 11.62 10.74
CA ARG A 50 -2.19 11.15 11.71
C ARG A 50 -2.25 9.63 11.89
N ARG A 51 -3.45 9.06 12.06
CA ARG A 51 -3.66 7.60 12.23
C ARG A 51 -3.22 6.82 11.01
N ILE A 52 -3.64 7.24 9.82
CA ILE A 52 -3.24 6.63 8.55
C ILE A 52 -1.71 6.61 8.44
N LYS A 53 -1.05 7.77 8.61
CA LYS A 53 0.42 7.86 8.54
C LYS A 53 1.11 6.96 9.57
N ARG A 54 0.60 6.92 10.81
CA ARG A 54 1.13 6.07 11.88
C ARG A 54 1.06 4.59 11.52
N ASP A 55 -0.08 4.14 11.02
CA ASP A 55 -0.31 2.72 10.77
C ASP A 55 0.49 2.25 9.54
N HIS A 56 0.64 3.09 8.51
CA HIS A 56 1.54 2.81 7.39
C HIS A 56 3.00 2.68 7.84
N ARG A 57 3.49 3.56 8.72
CA ARG A 57 4.85 3.42 9.31
C ARG A 57 5.02 2.11 10.08
N ARG A 58 4.00 1.71 10.85
CA ARG A 58 4.02 0.44 11.59
C ARG A 58 4.03 -0.75 10.63
N TYR A 59 3.27 -0.68 9.53
CA TYR A 59 3.26 -1.72 8.51
C TYR A 59 4.60 -1.83 7.79
N ALA A 60 5.16 -0.71 7.34
CA ALA A 60 6.50 -0.66 6.74
C ALA A 60 7.56 -1.23 7.68
N LYS A 61 7.49 -0.91 8.98
CA LYS A 61 8.38 -1.51 9.99
C LYS A 61 8.21 -3.03 10.07
N ARG A 62 6.98 -3.55 10.06
CA ARG A 62 6.73 -5.00 10.07
C ARG A 62 7.26 -5.68 8.80
N GLN A 63 7.04 -5.08 7.63
CA GLN A 63 7.59 -5.58 6.37
C GLN A 63 9.11 -5.65 6.44
N LEU A 64 9.76 -4.57 6.92
CA LEU A 64 11.21 -4.52 7.08
C LEU A 64 11.72 -5.60 8.06
N THR A 65 11.04 -5.79 9.20
CA THR A 65 11.37 -6.86 10.14
C THR A 65 11.26 -8.24 9.48
N TRP A 66 10.19 -8.49 8.73
CA TRP A 66 9.98 -9.76 8.04
C TRP A 66 11.04 -10.02 6.97
N PHE A 67 11.34 -9.02 6.14
CA PHE A 67 12.38 -9.09 5.11
C PHE A 67 13.76 -9.35 5.73
N ARG A 68 14.09 -8.71 6.86
CA ARG A 68 15.40 -8.90 7.53
C ARG A 68 15.62 -10.33 8.01
N ALA A 69 14.55 -11.07 8.26
CA ALA A 69 14.62 -12.48 8.65
C ALA A 69 14.76 -13.43 7.44
N GLN A 70 14.74 -12.94 6.21
CA GLN A 70 14.85 -13.77 5.02
C GLN A 70 16.32 -13.86 4.56
N PRO A 71 16.97 -15.04 4.64
CA PRO A 71 18.37 -15.21 4.29
C PRO A 71 18.65 -15.12 2.78
N ALA A 72 17.63 -15.32 1.95
CA ALA A 72 17.74 -15.31 0.49
C ALA A 72 17.58 -13.91 -0.14
N LEU A 73 17.44 -12.85 0.67
CA LEU A 73 17.27 -11.49 0.16
C LEU A 73 18.60 -10.76 0.06
N GLU A 74 18.84 -10.19 -1.12
CA GLU A 74 19.92 -9.25 -1.38
C GLU A 74 19.42 -7.83 -1.05
N TRP A 75 20.09 -7.14 -0.14
CA TRP A 75 19.75 -5.78 0.27
C TRP A 75 20.57 -4.77 -0.53
N PHE A 76 19.89 -3.74 -1.05
CA PHE A 76 20.52 -2.62 -1.72
C PHE A 76 20.26 -1.35 -0.92
N GLU A 77 21.29 -0.54 -0.69
CA GLU A 77 21.15 0.73 0.02
C GLU A 77 20.51 1.82 -0.84
N ARG A 78 20.76 1.78 -2.15
CA ARG A 78 20.21 2.72 -3.13
C ARG A 78 19.47 1.98 -4.23
N ALA A 79 18.41 2.61 -4.73
CA ALA A 79 17.64 2.07 -5.84
C ALA A 79 18.49 1.93 -7.11
N ASP A 80 19.40 2.88 -7.36
CA ASP A 80 20.27 2.85 -8.55
C ASP A 80 21.17 1.60 -8.58
N ASP A 81 21.71 1.20 -7.43
CA ASP A 81 22.56 0.02 -7.29
C ASP A 81 21.76 -1.26 -7.58
N ALA A 82 20.52 -1.32 -7.07
CA ALA A 82 19.60 -2.41 -7.35
C ALA A 82 19.29 -2.52 -8.84
N LEU A 83 18.97 -1.39 -9.49
CA LEU A 83 18.63 -1.37 -10.92
C LEU A 83 19.80 -1.82 -11.79
N GLN A 84 21.02 -1.33 -11.53
CA GLN A 84 22.22 -1.74 -12.28
C GLN A 84 22.51 -3.24 -12.11
N THR A 85 22.30 -3.78 -10.91
CA THR A 85 22.58 -5.19 -10.60
C THR A 85 21.50 -6.13 -11.15
N LEU A 86 20.23 -5.74 -11.10
CA LEU A 86 19.09 -6.57 -11.46
C LEU A 86 18.74 -6.51 -12.94
N THR A 87 18.95 -5.37 -13.62
CA THR A 87 18.57 -5.21 -15.04
C THR A 87 19.18 -6.31 -15.94
N PRO A 88 20.48 -6.66 -15.82
CA PRO A 88 21.06 -7.75 -16.61
C PRO A 88 20.49 -9.14 -16.27
N ARG A 89 20.01 -9.34 -15.04
CA ARG A 89 19.41 -10.62 -14.59
C ARG A 89 17.99 -10.82 -15.12
N LEU A 90 17.29 -9.72 -15.42
CA LEU A 90 15.91 -9.71 -15.91
C LEU A 90 15.80 -9.68 -17.44
N THR A 91 16.90 -9.41 -18.16
CA THR A 91 16.97 -9.39 -19.63
C THR A 91 17.30 -10.74 -20.26
N THR A 92 17.44 -11.82 -19.47
CA THR A 92 17.42 -13.17 -20.02
C THR A 92 15.97 -13.46 -20.44
N PRO A 93 15.68 -13.76 -21.72
CA PRO A 93 14.33 -14.08 -22.14
C PRO A 93 13.83 -15.27 -21.33
N ASP A 94 12.64 -15.17 -20.75
CA ASP A 94 11.99 -16.32 -20.12
C ASP A 94 11.71 -17.36 -21.22
N PRO A 95 12.35 -18.55 -21.20
CA PRO A 95 12.13 -19.57 -22.23
C PRO A 95 10.70 -20.14 -22.21
N ARG A 96 9.85 -19.71 -21.26
CA ARG A 96 8.42 -20.06 -21.18
C ARG A 96 7.49 -18.93 -21.63
N ARG A 97 8.01 -17.74 -21.92
CA ARG A 97 7.27 -16.71 -22.66
C ARG A 97 7.42 -17.04 -24.14
N ASP A 98 6.66 -18.03 -24.60
CA ASP A 98 6.30 -18.11 -26.00
C ASP A 98 5.45 -16.86 -26.30
N ASP A 99 6.03 -15.91 -27.03
CA ASP A 99 5.30 -14.83 -27.66
C ASP A 99 4.39 -15.46 -28.74
N ALA A 100 3.11 -15.66 -28.38
CA ALA A 100 2.02 -16.00 -29.28
C ALA A 100 1.06 -14.81 -29.41
#